data_AF-A0A948CXU7-F1
#
_entry.id   AF-A0A948CXU7-F1
#
_cell.length_a   1.000
_cell.length_b   1.000
_cell.length_c   1.000
_cell.angle_alpha   90.00
_cell.angle_beta   90.00
_cell.angle_gamma   90.00
#
_symmetry.space_group_name_H-M   'P 1'
#
loop_
_entity.id
_entity.type
_entity.pdbx_description
1 polymer ?
#
loop_
_entity_poly.entity_id
_entity_poly.type
_entity_poly.pdbx_seq_one_letter_code
_entity_poly.pdbx_strand_id
1 'polypeptide(L)' 'MFKRITIIGLGLIGGSLGLAIKKQRLAQEVIGVSRRRSTVIRALSRGVADKVTLDAAKAV' A
#
# COMPACT_ATOMS: atom_id res chain seq x y z
N MET A 1 -8.70 -7.14 13.72
CA MET A 1 -7.63 -6.22 13.28
C MET A 1 -6.54 -7.05 12.61
N PHE A 2 -6.08 -6.68 11.42
CA PHE A 2 -5.14 -7.49 10.63
C PHE A 2 -3.69 -7.21 11.04
N LYS A 3 -2.82 -8.23 11.02
CA LYS A 3 -1.39 -8.02 11.22
C LYS A 3 -0.77 -7.27 10.03
N ARG A 4 -1.11 -7.69 8.82
CA ARG A 4 -0.62 -7.10 7.57
C ARG A 4 -1.71 -7.13 6.51
N ILE A 5 -1.81 -6.07 5.71
CA ILE A 5 -2.62 -6.04 4.49
C ILE A 5 -1.73 -5.68 3.31
N THR A 6 -1.82 -6.45 2.24
CA THR A 6 -1.13 -6.17 0.98
C THR A 6 -2.12 -5.70 -0.07
N ILE A 7 -1.83 -4.56 -0.70
CA ILE A 7 -2.64 -3.96 -1.76
C ILE A 7 -1.89 -4.08 -3.08
N ILE A 8 -2.39 -4.91 -3.99
CA ILE A 8 -1.85 -5.04 -5.34
C ILE A 8 -2.52 -4.01 -6.24
N GLY A 9 -1.74 -3.01 -6.67
CA GLY A 9 -2.22 -1.91 -7.51
C GLY A 9 -2.60 -0.66 -6.71
N LEU A 10 -1.67 0.28 -6.63
CA LEU A 10 -1.83 1.57 -5.93
C LEU A 10 -2.35 2.69 -6.85
N GLY A 11 -3.38 2.40 -7.63
CA GLY A 11 -4.13 3.37 -8.44
C GLY A 11 -5.06 4.23 -7.59
N LEU A 12 -6.13 4.76 -8.19
CA LEU A 12 -7.15 5.53 -7.46
C LEU A 12 -7.81 4.70 -6.35
N ILE A 13 -8.25 3.47 -6.67
CA ILE A 13 -8.97 2.62 -5.71
C ILE A 13 -8.03 2.09 -4.62
N GLY A 14 -6.96 1.38 -5.02
CA GLY A 14 -6.02 0.80 -4.04
C GLY A 14 -5.31 1.86 -3.19
N GLY A 15 -5.07 3.05 -3.75
CA GLY A 15 -4.53 4.18 -3.00
C GLY A 15 -5.49 4.70 -1.94
N SER A 16 -6.75 4.94 -2.30
CA SER A 16 -7.79 5.38 -1.35
C SER A 16 -8.05 4.32 -0.27
N LEU A 17 -8.04 3.04 -0.64
CA LEU A 17 -8.19 1.93 0.30
C LEU A 17 -7.04 1.89 1.32
N GLY A 18 -5.78 2.02 0.86
CA GLY A 18 -4.62 2.07 1.76
C GLY A 18 -4.71 3.21 2.76
N LEU A 19 -5.10 4.40 2.31
CA LEU A 19 -5.33 5.55 3.18
C LEU A 19 -6.45 5.30 4.20
N ALA A 20 -7.57 4.70 3.77
CA ALA A 20 -8.68 4.39 4.65
C ALA A 20 -8.28 3.35 5.72
N ILE A 21 -7.57 2.28 5.33
CA ILE A 21 -7.05 1.25 6.23
C ILE A 21 -6.16 1.88 7.30
N LYS A 22 -5.23 2.75 6.88
CA LYS A 22 -4.32 3.43 7.83
C LYS A 22 -5.05 4.41 8.73
N LYS A 23 -5.97 5.22 8.18
CA LYS A 23 -6.78 6.18 8.95
C LYS A 23 -7.61 5.48 10.03
N GLN A 24 -8.18 4.33 9.72
CA GLN A 24 -9.01 3.54 10.63
C GLN A 24 -8.20 2.52 11.46
N ARG A 25 -6.87 2.46 11.29
CA ARG A 25 -5.97 1.52 11.98
C ARG A 25 -6.42 0.05 11.86
N LEU A 26 -6.91 -0.33 10.68
CA LEU A 26 -7.44 -1.70 10.45
C LEU A 26 -6.33 -2.76 10.33
N ALA A 27 -5.09 -2.32 10.08
CA ALA A 27 -3.91 -3.18 10.00
C ALA A 27 -2.71 -2.57 10.73
N GLN A 28 -1.83 -3.41 11.27
CA GLN A 28 -0.56 -2.96 11.86
C GLN A 28 0.45 -2.55 10.78
N GLU A 29 0.43 -3.23 9.63
CA GLU A 29 1.31 -2.94 8.49
C GLU A 29 0.51 -2.99 7.18
N VAL A 30 0.70 -1.99 6.33
CA VAL A 30 0.15 -1.94 4.97
C VAL A 30 1.29 -2.01 3.96
N ILE A 31 1.27 -3.02 3.10
CA ILE A 31 2.23 -3.20 2.01
C ILE A 31 1.55 -2.88 0.69
N GLY A 32 2.16 -2.04 -0.13
CA GLY A 32 1.68 -1.74 -1.48
C GLY A 32 2.51 -2.45 -2.56
N VAL A 33 1.87 -2.81 -3.66
CA VAL A 33 2.55 -3.28 -4.87
C VAL A 33 2.16 -2.42 -6.06
N SER A 34 3.13 -1.95 -6.82
CA SER A 34 2.87 -1.27 -8.09
C SER A 34 3.98 -1.54 -9.09
N ARG A 35 3.64 -1.69 -10.37
CA ARG A 35 4.63 -1.91 -11.43
C ARG A 35 5.36 -0.64 -11.88
N ARG A 36 4.85 0.55 -11.52
CA ARG A 36 5.43 1.84 -11.94
C ARG A 36 6.14 2.49 -10.76
N ARG A 37 7.43 2.79 -10.94
CA ARG A 37 8.26 3.44 -9.92
C ARG A 37 7.72 4.81 -9.49
N SER A 38 7.12 5.56 -10.42
CA SER A 38 6.44 6.82 -10.10
C SER A 38 5.25 6.64 -9.14
N THR A 39 4.48 5.55 -9.28
CA THR A 39 3.40 5.21 -8.35
C THR A 39 3.94 4.82 -6.99
N VAL A 40 5.06 4.08 -6.93
CA VAL A 40 5.73 3.72 -5.67
C VAL A 40 6.11 4.97 -4.88
N ILE A 41 6.83 5.90 -5.52
CA ILE A 41 7.27 7.15 -4.90
C ILE A 41 6.08 7.95 -4.40
N ARG A 42 5.04 8.12 -5.23
CA ARG A 42 3.83 8.86 -4.87
C ARG A 42 3.04 8.20 -3.73
N ALA A 43 2.96 6.87 -3.70
CA ALA A 43 2.23 6.15 -2.66
C ALA A 43 2.93 6.26 -1.31
N LEU A 44 4.27 6.15 -1.30
CA LEU A 44 5.07 6.36 -0.09
C LEU A 44 4.97 7.81 0.39
N SER A 45 5.15 8.80 -0.49
CA SER A 45 5.11 10.22 -0.10
C SER A 45 3.74 10.65 0.44
N ARG A 46 2.66 10.02 -0.02
CA ARG A 46 1.29 10.27 0.47
C ARG A 46 0.88 9.38 1.66
N GLY A 47 1.77 8.51 2.13
CA GLY A 47 1.50 7.63 3.27
C GLY A 47 0.44 6.56 3.00
N VAL A 48 0.20 6.18 1.75
CA VAL A 48 -0.81 5.18 1.34
C VAL A 48 -0.52 3.80 1.95
N ALA A 49 0.76 3.46 2.08
CA ALA A 49 1.26 2.20 2.63
C ALA A 49 2.55 2.48 3.42
N ASP A 50 2.94 1.55 4.30
CA ASP A 50 4.17 1.64 5.08
C ASP A 50 5.39 1.26 4.25
N LYS A 51 5.22 0.28 3.36
CA LYS A 51 6.22 -0.12 2.37
C LYS A 51 5.54 -0.31 1.02
N VAL A 52 6.28 -0.05 -0.05
CA VAL A 52 5.80 -0.29 -1.41
C VAL A 52 6.89 -0.94 -2.24
N THR A 53 6.55 -2.03 -2.93
CA THR A 53 7.47 -2.81 -3.78
C THR A 53 6.99 -2.85 -5.23
N LEU A 54 7.95 -3.05 -6.15
CA LEU A 54 7.68 -3.35 -7.55
C LEU A 54 7.33 -4.82 -7.80
N ASP A 55 7.62 -5.66 -6.83
CA ASP A 55 7.56 -7.12 -6.90
C ASP A 55 6.52 -7.65 -5.91
N ALA A 56 5.48 -8.30 -6.45
CA ALA A 56 4.40 -8.87 -5.66
C ALA A 56 4.89 -10.03 -4.77
N ALA A 57 5.90 -10.80 -5.19
CA ALA A 57 6.43 -11.91 -4.42
C ALA A 57 7.10 -11.43 -3.11
N LYS A 58 7.65 -10.22 -3.12
CA LYS A 58 8.22 -9.58 -1.92
C LYS A 58 7.17 -8.98 -0.98
N ALA A 59 5.90 -8.98 -1.39
CA ALA A 59 4.82 -8.29 -0.70
C ALA A 59 3.89 -9.22 0.10
N VAL A 60 4.09 -10.53 0.01
CA VAL A 60 3.30 -11.57 0.70
C VAL A 60 4.09 -12.16 1.86
#